data_AF-A0A816NTB0-F1
#
_entry.id   AF-A0A816NTB0-F1
#
_cell.length_a   1.000
_cell.length_b   1.000
_cell.length_c   1.000
_cell.angle_alpha   90.00
_cell.angle_beta   90.00
_cell.angle_gamma   90.00
#
_symmetry.space_group_name_H-M   'P 1'
#
loop_
_entity.id
_entity.type
_entity.pdbx_description
1 polymer ?
#
loop_
_entity_poly.entity_id
_entity_poly.type
_entity_poly.pdbx_seq_one_letter_code
_entity_poly.pdbx_strand_id
1 'polypeptide(L)'
;MTRAVSPADTPANYDDEKPNHMIFWLDPAIANPAEYQHLKKAFGSNTDPRCETWTMLTDKDYDNLVVSDIPRTIEFEGVIFLLQAFTDEETCLEAFEKNQDKRIFFITSGLMGEKIVPKVVERYRHIFTDLITDEPYLSIYIFCHNTRYHGNWATKYADYVLIFDFDSDLLQRMTRDISIYFRERGKRMPKDNNIEGALKHLHWAKRLWYQYEKIKQQLETDAPQVVLETRQSREINELIKNTEAMLPKESSSKDYYSNDHNRDDDRDDEMDTRPSEPCD
;
A
#
# COMPACT_ATOMS: atom_id res chain seq x y z
N MET A 1 15.16 7.08 28.02
CA MET A 1 15.40 8.02 26.91
C MET A 1 14.78 7.41 25.66
N THR A 2 13.61 7.92 25.26
CA THR A 2 12.86 7.42 24.09
C THR A 2 13.29 8.23 22.89
N ARG A 3 13.80 7.57 21.85
CA ARG A 3 14.33 8.22 20.65
C ARG A 3 13.17 8.52 19.70
N ALA A 4 12.92 9.79 19.40
CA ALA A 4 11.90 10.18 18.44
C ALA A 4 12.33 9.78 17.02
N VAL A 5 11.41 9.22 16.23
CA VAL A 5 11.63 8.91 14.81
C VAL A 5 11.04 10.05 13.99
N SER A 6 11.89 10.74 13.22
CA SER A 6 11.48 11.83 12.33
C SER A 6 10.90 11.28 11.01
N PRO A 7 9.92 11.95 10.37
CA PRO A 7 9.30 11.50 9.11
C PRO A 7 10.09 11.84 7.83
N ALA A 8 11.24 12.51 7.94
CA ALA A 8 12.01 12.95 6.78
C ALA A 8 12.96 11.85 6.30
N ASP A 9 12.51 11.07 5.33
CA ASP A 9 13.28 10.42 4.24
C ASP A 9 12.37 9.34 3.62
N THR A 10 11.43 9.79 2.78
CA THR A 10 10.63 8.85 1.97
C THR A 10 11.39 8.58 0.68
N PRO A 11 11.94 7.36 0.47
CA PRO A 11 12.58 7.03 -0.80
C PRO A 11 11.57 7.14 -1.95
N ALA A 12 12.05 7.62 -3.10
CA ALA A 12 11.25 7.80 -4.30
C ALA A 12 10.60 6.47 -4.73
N ASN A 13 9.29 6.52 -4.95
CA ASN A 13 8.44 5.36 -5.20
C ASN A 13 8.54 4.91 -6.67
N TYR A 14 9.70 4.41 -7.09
CA TYR A 14 9.87 3.81 -8.42
C TYR A 14 9.54 2.31 -8.34
N ASP A 15 8.40 1.92 -8.92
CA ASP A 15 8.05 0.51 -9.18
C ASP A 15 8.28 0.24 -10.67
N ASP A 16 9.40 -0.39 -10.99
CA ASP A 16 9.67 -0.88 -12.35
C ASP A 16 8.88 -2.17 -12.67
N GLU A 17 8.20 -2.77 -11.67
CA GLU A 17 7.33 -3.92 -11.83
C GLU A 17 5.89 -3.58 -11.40
N LYS A 18 4.89 -4.04 -12.17
CA LYS A 18 3.47 -3.84 -11.85
C LYS A 18 3.17 -4.33 -10.42
N PRO A 19 2.32 -3.65 -9.62
CA PRO A 19 2.03 -4.07 -8.27
C PRO A 19 1.58 -5.54 -8.21
N ASN A 20 2.26 -6.35 -7.39
CA ASN A 20 1.97 -7.77 -7.20
C ASN A 20 0.86 -8.04 -6.16
N HIS A 21 0.23 -6.98 -5.68
CA HIS A 21 -0.79 -7.00 -4.65
C HIS A 21 -1.98 -6.14 -5.09
N MET A 22 -3.16 -6.58 -4.69
CA MET A 22 -4.41 -6.08 -5.23
C MET A 22 -5.49 -6.09 -4.16
N ILE A 23 -6.37 -5.10 -4.21
CA ILE A 23 -7.59 -5.02 -3.44
C ILE A 23 -8.76 -5.32 -4.37
N PHE A 24 -9.56 -6.31 -3.99
CA PHE A 24 -10.87 -6.53 -4.57
C PHE A 24 -11.91 -6.03 -3.60
N TRP A 25 -12.91 -5.31 -4.10
CA TRP A 25 -14.02 -4.85 -3.28
C TRP A 25 -15.35 -5.17 -3.94
N LEU A 26 -16.06 -6.18 -3.42
CA LEU A 26 -17.38 -6.58 -3.89
C LEU A 26 -18.49 -6.09 -2.97
N ASP A 27 -19.24 -5.09 -3.42
CA ASP A 27 -20.42 -4.60 -2.73
C ASP A 27 -21.38 -3.87 -3.69
N PRO A 28 -22.68 -4.21 -3.75
CA PRO A 28 -23.65 -3.51 -4.60
C PRO A 28 -23.74 -2.00 -4.30
N ALA A 29 -23.47 -1.58 -3.07
CA ALA A 29 -23.52 -0.20 -2.64
C ALA A 29 -22.20 0.56 -2.87
N ILE A 30 -21.13 -0.07 -3.39
CA ILE A 30 -19.86 0.63 -3.62
C ILE A 30 -19.99 1.78 -4.63
N ALA A 31 -20.90 1.65 -5.61
CA ALA A 31 -21.21 2.72 -6.56
C ALA A 31 -22.05 3.85 -5.94
N ASN A 32 -22.60 3.67 -4.73
CA ASN A 32 -23.39 4.72 -4.08
C ASN A 32 -22.45 5.73 -3.38
N PRO A 33 -22.45 7.02 -3.76
CA PRO A 33 -21.60 8.05 -3.15
C PRO A 33 -21.92 8.32 -1.67
N ALA A 34 -23.16 8.01 -1.23
CA ALA A 34 -23.54 8.17 0.17
C ALA A 34 -22.97 7.07 1.08
N GLU A 35 -22.51 5.96 0.50
CA GLU A 35 -22.08 4.77 1.22
C GLU A 35 -20.55 4.68 1.31
N TYR A 36 -20.08 4.13 2.43
CA TYR A 36 -18.66 3.85 2.67
C TYR A 36 -17.72 5.07 2.60
N GLN A 37 -18.19 6.29 2.88
CA GLN A 37 -17.42 7.52 2.72
C GLN A 37 -16.02 7.45 3.37
N HIS A 38 -15.91 6.92 4.58
CA HIS A 38 -14.64 6.80 5.28
C HIS A 38 -13.72 5.73 4.67
N LEU A 39 -14.26 4.56 4.30
CA LEU A 39 -13.49 3.51 3.64
C LEU A 39 -12.97 3.99 2.27
N LYS A 40 -13.84 4.60 1.46
CA LYS A 40 -13.49 5.17 0.15
C LYS A 40 -12.40 6.22 0.26
N LYS A 41 -12.44 7.04 1.32
CA LYS A 41 -11.41 8.03 1.63
C LYS A 41 -10.05 7.38 1.93
N ALA A 42 -10.03 6.22 2.60
CA ALA A 42 -8.78 5.52 2.92
C ALA A 42 -8.06 4.93 1.69
N PHE A 43 -8.81 4.57 0.64
CA PHE A 43 -8.25 4.11 -0.65
C PHE A 43 -8.01 5.26 -1.64
N GLY A 44 -8.26 6.50 -1.21
CA GLY A 44 -8.29 7.69 -2.04
C GLY A 44 -6.93 8.36 -2.19
N SER A 45 -6.07 7.82 -3.06
CA SER A 45 -5.03 8.62 -3.70
C SER A 45 -4.79 8.10 -5.11
N ASN A 46 -5.04 8.97 -6.10
CA ASN A 46 -4.48 8.81 -7.43
C ASN A 46 -3.05 9.37 -7.39
N THR A 47 -2.06 8.49 -7.46
CA THR A 47 -0.74 8.89 -7.97
C THR A 47 -0.80 8.93 -9.49
N ASP A 48 -0.98 10.10 -10.09
CA ASP A 48 -0.11 10.38 -11.23
C ASP A 48 1.28 10.60 -10.60
N PRO A 49 2.27 9.72 -10.78
CA PRO A 49 3.61 9.90 -10.22
C PRO A 49 4.30 11.19 -10.71
N ARG A 50 3.69 11.91 -11.66
CA ARG A 50 4.13 13.21 -12.18
C ARG A 50 3.39 14.41 -11.55
N CYS A 51 2.36 14.20 -10.73
CA CYS A 51 1.64 15.27 -10.06
C CYS A 51 2.07 15.36 -8.59
N GLU A 52 2.55 16.54 -8.18
CA GLU A 52 2.91 16.84 -6.79
C GLU A 52 1.69 17.00 -5.86
N THR A 53 0.49 17.19 -6.43
CA THR A 53 -0.74 17.46 -5.66
C THR A 53 -1.60 16.21 -5.50
N TRP A 54 -1.88 15.88 -4.24
CA TRP A 54 -2.73 14.77 -3.83
C TRP A 54 -4.16 14.98 -4.34
N THR A 55 -4.70 14.02 -5.08
CA THR A 55 -6.13 14.02 -5.46
C THR A 55 -6.82 12.76 -4.92
N MET A 56 -7.84 12.98 -4.11
CA MET A 56 -8.71 11.91 -3.62
C MET A 56 -9.49 11.31 -4.78
N LEU A 57 -9.70 9.99 -4.78
CA LEU A 57 -10.65 9.35 -5.70
C LEU A 57 -12.02 10.00 -5.51
N THR A 58 -12.59 10.45 -6.62
CA THR A 58 -13.94 11.02 -6.65
C THR A 58 -14.97 9.90 -6.71
N ASP A 59 -16.24 10.19 -6.41
CA ASP A 59 -17.33 9.23 -6.62
C ASP A 59 -17.37 8.74 -8.07
N LYS A 60 -17.06 9.63 -9.03
CA LYS A 60 -16.93 9.29 -10.45
C LYS A 60 -15.81 8.28 -10.71
N ASP A 61 -14.73 8.27 -9.92
CA ASP A 61 -13.68 7.26 -10.05
C ASP A 61 -14.15 5.90 -9.57
N TYR A 62 -14.97 5.84 -8.52
CA TYR A 62 -15.62 4.61 -8.08
C TYR A 62 -16.68 4.11 -9.07
N ASP A 63 -17.47 5.00 -9.66
CA ASP A 63 -18.39 4.65 -10.74
C ASP A 63 -17.62 4.04 -11.91
N ASN A 64 -16.51 4.65 -12.30
CA ASN A 64 -15.67 4.12 -13.37
C ASN A 64 -15.01 2.79 -12.98
N LEU A 65 -14.61 2.60 -11.71
CA LEU A 65 -14.04 1.35 -11.22
C LEU A 65 -15.03 0.18 -11.32
N VAL A 66 -16.31 0.46 -11.07
CA VAL A 66 -17.37 -0.55 -11.18
C VAL A 66 -17.71 -0.86 -12.64
N VAL A 67 -17.65 0.15 -13.52
CA VAL A 67 -17.98 -0.02 -14.95
C VAL A 67 -16.80 -0.58 -15.76
N SER A 68 -15.56 -0.28 -15.36
CA SER A 68 -14.38 -0.77 -16.06
C SER A 68 -13.88 -2.07 -15.44
N ASP A 69 -13.75 -3.12 -16.25
CA ASP A 69 -13.06 -4.37 -15.88
C ASP A 69 -11.54 -4.20 -15.67
N ILE A 70 -11.05 -2.96 -15.61
CA ILE A 70 -9.64 -2.61 -15.55
C ILE A 70 -9.33 -2.15 -14.12
N PRO A 71 -8.40 -2.84 -13.43
CA PRO A 71 -7.91 -2.37 -12.14
C PRO A 71 -7.29 -0.99 -12.22
N ARG A 72 -7.50 -0.16 -11.20
CA ARG A 72 -6.82 1.14 -11.10
C ARG A 72 -5.74 1.14 -10.03
N THR A 73 -4.67 1.84 -10.32
CA THR A 73 -3.63 2.14 -9.35
C THR A 73 -4.17 3.14 -8.33
N ILE A 74 -4.04 2.80 -7.05
CA ILE A 74 -4.36 3.66 -5.92
C ILE A 74 -3.17 3.69 -4.97
N GLU A 75 -3.09 4.69 -4.11
CA GLU A 75 -2.16 4.71 -2.98
C GLU A 75 -2.94 4.54 -1.67
N PHE A 76 -2.70 3.44 -0.99
CA PHE A 76 -3.24 3.12 0.32
C PHE A 76 -2.16 3.35 1.37
N GLU A 77 -2.31 4.39 2.20
CA GLU A 77 -1.38 4.72 3.29
C GLU A 77 0.08 4.81 2.83
N GLY A 78 0.31 5.37 1.63
CA GLY A 78 1.64 5.54 1.04
C GLY A 78 2.24 4.30 0.40
N VAL A 79 1.40 3.32 0.06
CA VAL A 79 1.76 2.10 -0.68
C VAL A 79 0.85 1.95 -1.90
N ILE A 80 1.41 1.61 -3.05
CA ILE A 80 0.67 1.53 -4.31
C ILE A 80 -0.05 0.19 -4.45
N PHE A 81 -1.37 0.20 -4.61
CA PHE A 81 -2.18 -1.00 -4.84
C PHE A 81 -2.87 -0.93 -6.20
N LEU A 82 -3.21 -2.10 -6.76
CA LEU A 82 -4.30 -2.19 -7.73
C LEU A 82 -5.62 -2.34 -6.97
N LEU A 83 -6.63 -1.54 -7.29
CA LEU A 83 -7.99 -1.65 -6.79
C LEU A 83 -8.93 -2.01 -7.93
N GLN A 84 -9.78 -3.00 -7.70
CA GLN A 84 -10.91 -3.30 -8.57
C GLN A 84 -12.18 -3.48 -7.73
N ALA A 85 -13.25 -2.78 -8.14
CA ALA A 85 -14.54 -2.78 -7.47
C ALA A 85 -15.55 -3.58 -8.29
N PHE A 86 -16.47 -4.26 -7.60
CA PHE A 86 -17.49 -5.09 -8.22
C PHE A 86 -18.83 -4.85 -7.53
N THR A 87 -19.91 -4.88 -8.30
CA THR A 87 -21.28 -4.90 -7.78
C THR A 87 -21.96 -6.25 -7.97
N ASP A 88 -21.39 -7.12 -8.80
CA ASP A 88 -21.90 -8.45 -9.11
C ASP A 88 -20.88 -9.56 -8.79
N GLU A 89 -21.42 -10.72 -8.46
CA GLU A 89 -20.64 -11.87 -8.00
C GLU A 89 -19.83 -12.55 -9.12
N GLU A 90 -20.39 -12.65 -10.32
CA GLU A 90 -19.79 -13.42 -11.42
C GLU A 90 -18.58 -12.69 -12.00
N THR A 91 -18.66 -11.38 -12.24
CA THR A 91 -17.53 -10.55 -12.66
C THR A 91 -16.40 -10.59 -11.63
N CYS A 92 -16.74 -10.60 -10.34
CA CYS A 92 -15.75 -10.74 -9.27
C CYS A 92 -15.03 -12.11 -9.33
N LEU A 93 -15.77 -13.21 -9.55
CA LEU A 93 -15.19 -14.55 -9.70
C LEU A 93 -14.31 -14.68 -10.95
N GLU A 94 -14.69 -14.05 -12.06
CA GLU A 94 -13.85 -13.96 -13.26
C GLU A 94 -12.56 -13.16 -13.00
N ALA A 95 -12.63 -12.10 -12.21
CA ALA A 95 -11.45 -11.32 -11.85
C ALA A 95 -10.48 -12.12 -10.97
N PHE A 96 -11.00 -12.97 -10.05
CA PHE A 96 -10.17 -13.93 -9.31
C PHE A 96 -9.45 -14.90 -10.25
N GLU A 97 -10.16 -15.46 -11.24
CA GLU A 97 -9.57 -16.37 -12.22
C GLU A 97 -8.42 -15.71 -13.00
N LYS A 98 -8.56 -14.43 -13.36
CA LYS A 98 -7.57 -13.67 -14.15
C LYS A 98 -6.37 -13.18 -13.35
N ASN A 99 -6.44 -13.12 -12.02
CA ASN A 99 -5.43 -12.49 -11.15
C ASN A 99 -4.87 -13.44 -10.07
N GLN A 100 -4.82 -14.75 -10.34
CA GLN A 100 -4.32 -15.77 -9.40
C GLN A 100 -2.83 -15.59 -9.05
N ASP A 101 -2.07 -14.86 -9.86
CA ASP A 101 -0.66 -14.53 -9.64
C ASP A 101 -0.44 -13.45 -8.56
N LYS A 102 -1.51 -12.78 -8.11
CA LYS A 102 -1.43 -11.62 -7.22
C LYS A 102 -1.82 -11.96 -5.79
N ARG A 103 -1.26 -11.21 -4.85
CA ARG A 103 -1.76 -11.19 -3.47
C ARG A 103 -3.05 -10.39 -3.42
N ILE A 104 -4.18 -11.04 -3.13
CA ILE A 104 -5.49 -10.38 -3.06
C ILE A 104 -5.90 -10.09 -1.61
N PHE A 105 -6.27 -8.84 -1.34
CA PHE A 105 -6.99 -8.40 -0.15
C PHE A 105 -8.44 -8.15 -0.54
N PHE A 106 -9.34 -9.02 -0.10
CA PHE A 106 -10.71 -9.05 -0.58
C PHE A 106 -11.66 -8.44 0.46
N ILE A 107 -12.36 -7.37 0.10
CA ILE A 107 -13.37 -6.69 0.91
C ILE A 107 -14.75 -7.03 0.35
N THR A 108 -15.71 -7.37 1.22
CA THR A 108 -17.09 -7.60 0.78
C THR A 108 -18.09 -7.32 1.90
N SER A 109 -19.36 -7.05 1.57
CA SER A 109 -20.41 -7.00 2.60
C SER A 109 -20.72 -8.37 3.19
N GLY A 110 -21.37 -8.40 4.34
CA GLY A 110 -21.91 -9.63 4.92
C GLY A 110 -22.82 -10.42 3.96
N LEU A 111 -23.73 -9.75 3.25
CA LEU A 111 -24.69 -10.41 2.35
C LEU A 111 -24.04 -10.97 1.08
N MET A 112 -23.11 -10.24 0.49
CA MET A 112 -22.35 -10.73 -0.67
C MET A 112 -21.32 -11.78 -0.26
N GLY A 113 -20.64 -11.55 0.87
CA GLY A 113 -19.68 -12.47 1.46
C GLY A 113 -20.24 -13.86 1.69
N GLU A 114 -21.46 -13.96 2.22
CA GLU A 114 -22.13 -15.24 2.46
C GLU A 114 -22.26 -16.10 1.18
N LYS A 115 -22.40 -15.45 0.02
CA LYS A 115 -22.54 -16.12 -1.27
C LYS A 115 -21.19 -16.43 -1.92
N ILE A 116 -20.30 -15.43 -1.98
CA ILE A 116 -19.08 -15.51 -2.78
C ILE A 116 -17.91 -16.19 -2.04
N VAL A 117 -17.78 -16.00 -0.72
CA VAL A 117 -16.64 -16.51 0.04
C VAL A 117 -16.55 -18.04 -0.04
N PRO A 118 -17.65 -18.81 0.10
CA PRO A 118 -17.60 -20.26 -0.14
C PRO A 118 -16.99 -20.63 -1.50
N LYS A 119 -17.43 -19.96 -2.58
CA LYS A 119 -16.97 -20.25 -3.95
C LYS A 119 -15.50 -19.88 -4.14
N VAL A 120 -15.08 -18.73 -3.61
CA VAL A 120 -13.70 -18.25 -3.68
C VAL A 120 -12.76 -19.15 -2.89
N VAL A 121 -13.11 -19.54 -1.67
CA VAL A 121 -12.28 -20.45 -0.86
C VAL A 121 -12.25 -21.86 -1.41
N GLU A 122 -13.31 -22.32 -2.08
CA GLU A 122 -13.33 -23.63 -2.73
C GLU A 122 -12.45 -23.67 -3.98
N ARG A 123 -12.56 -22.66 -4.86
CA ARG A 123 -11.88 -22.64 -6.17
C ARG A 123 -10.48 -22.04 -6.12
N TYR A 124 -10.28 -21.02 -5.29
CA TYR A 124 -9.09 -20.16 -5.31
C TYR A 124 -8.35 -20.12 -3.98
N ARG A 125 -8.46 -21.19 -3.17
CA ARG A 125 -7.79 -21.31 -1.85
C ARG A 125 -6.31 -20.95 -1.86
N HIS A 126 -5.61 -21.34 -2.92
CA HIS A 126 -4.17 -21.13 -3.06
C HIS A 126 -3.80 -19.64 -3.06
N ILE A 127 -4.70 -18.74 -3.51
CA ILE A 127 -4.52 -17.28 -3.43
C ILE A 127 -4.55 -16.79 -1.98
N PHE A 128 -5.05 -17.59 -1.03
CA PHE A 128 -5.15 -17.26 0.39
C PHE A 128 -4.22 -18.10 1.29
N THR A 129 -3.23 -18.77 0.69
CA THR A 129 -2.32 -19.68 1.38
C THR A 129 -0.88 -19.27 1.11
N ASP A 130 -0.03 -19.22 2.13
CA ASP A 130 1.39 -18.92 1.97
C ASP A 130 2.08 -20.10 1.27
N LEU A 131 2.66 -19.87 0.10
CA LEU A 131 3.26 -20.93 -0.72
C LEU A 131 4.46 -21.63 -0.05
N ILE A 132 5.05 -21.04 0.98
CA ILE A 132 6.21 -21.60 1.68
C ILE A 132 5.79 -22.40 2.90
N THR A 133 4.88 -21.86 3.72
CA THR A 133 4.44 -22.51 4.97
C THR A 133 3.21 -23.38 4.78
N ASP A 134 2.52 -23.27 3.64
CA ASP A 134 1.20 -23.86 3.37
C ASP A 134 0.12 -23.44 4.40
N GLU A 135 0.37 -22.33 5.12
CA GLU A 135 -0.56 -21.82 6.11
C GLU A 135 -1.54 -20.82 5.47
N PRO A 136 -2.84 -20.88 5.82
CA PRO A 136 -3.81 -19.90 5.37
C PRO A 136 -3.50 -18.54 5.98
N TYR A 137 -3.87 -17.48 5.27
CA TYR A 137 -3.82 -16.12 5.81
C TYR A 137 -5.15 -15.40 5.68
N LEU A 138 -5.41 -14.58 6.68
CA LEU A 138 -6.61 -13.75 6.77
C LEU A 138 -6.50 -12.60 5.75
N SER A 139 -7.22 -12.72 4.64
CA SER A 139 -7.23 -11.71 3.56
C SER A 139 -8.64 -11.41 3.05
N ILE A 140 -9.67 -11.98 3.68
CA ILE A 140 -11.07 -11.70 3.34
C ILE A 140 -11.69 -10.89 4.48
N TYR A 141 -12.04 -9.64 4.20
CA TYR A 141 -12.55 -8.66 5.14
C TYR A 141 -14.04 -8.44 4.87
N ILE A 142 -14.88 -8.90 5.78
CA ILE A 142 -16.34 -8.84 5.68
C ILE A 142 -16.83 -7.66 6.51
N PHE A 143 -17.32 -6.61 5.86
CA PHE A 143 -17.95 -5.48 6.53
C PHE A 143 -19.47 -5.70 6.59
N CYS A 144 -20.08 -5.79 7.79
CA CYS A 144 -21.47 -6.25 7.84
C CYS A 144 -22.40 -5.59 8.85
N HIS A 145 -22.00 -4.54 9.57
CA HIS A 145 -22.78 -3.82 10.60
C HIS A 145 -23.42 -4.67 11.74
N ASN A 146 -23.53 -5.98 11.56
CA ASN A 146 -24.07 -6.96 12.48
C ASN A 146 -23.33 -8.30 12.32
N THR A 147 -22.14 -8.36 12.93
CA THR A 147 -21.27 -9.54 13.00
C THR A 147 -21.97 -10.79 13.52
N ARG A 148 -22.94 -10.64 14.44
CA ARG A 148 -23.70 -11.77 15.00
C ARG A 148 -24.54 -12.47 13.94
N TYR A 149 -25.13 -11.72 13.01
CA TYR A 149 -25.93 -12.30 11.94
C TYR A 149 -25.07 -13.12 10.97
N HIS A 150 -23.88 -12.62 10.61
CA HIS A 150 -23.00 -13.27 9.63
C HIS A 150 -22.01 -14.29 10.23
N GLY A 151 -21.85 -14.33 11.56
CA GLY A 151 -20.88 -15.20 12.23
C GLY A 151 -21.09 -16.70 11.98
N ASN A 152 -22.35 -17.14 11.87
CA ASN A 152 -22.68 -18.57 11.72
C ASN A 152 -22.10 -19.20 10.44
N TRP A 153 -22.12 -18.48 9.31
CA TRP A 153 -21.54 -19.00 8.07
C TRP A 153 -20.05 -18.69 7.99
N ALA A 154 -19.62 -17.51 8.45
CA ALA A 154 -18.24 -17.06 8.33
C ALA A 154 -17.26 -17.87 9.19
N THR A 155 -17.70 -18.40 10.34
CA THR A 155 -16.87 -19.29 11.18
C THR A 155 -16.39 -20.56 10.46
N LYS A 156 -17.09 -21.01 9.41
CA LYS A 156 -16.64 -22.13 8.57
C LYS A 156 -15.38 -21.79 7.75
N TYR A 157 -15.05 -20.51 7.66
CA TYR A 157 -13.93 -19.96 6.89
C TYR A 157 -12.99 -19.13 7.78
N ALA A 158 -12.99 -19.38 9.10
CA ALA A 158 -12.28 -18.58 10.10
C ALA A 158 -10.77 -18.42 9.86
N ASP A 159 -10.16 -19.32 9.09
CA ASP A 159 -8.75 -19.25 8.70
C ASP A 159 -8.47 -18.19 7.62
N TYR A 160 -9.50 -17.75 6.89
CA TYR A 160 -9.40 -16.84 5.75
C TYR A 160 -10.12 -15.51 5.99
N VAL A 161 -11.16 -15.50 6.83
CA VAL A 161 -12.08 -14.37 6.99
C VAL A 161 -11.93 -13.60 8.29
N LEU A 162 -12.17 -12.30 8.22
CA LEU A 162 -12.33 -11.39 9.34
C LEU A 162 -13.65 -10.62 9.14
N ILE A 163 -14.41 -10.41 10.22
CA ILE A 163 -15.73 -9.77 10.15
C ILE A 163 -15.72 -8.52 11.02
N PHE A 164 -16.31 -7.44 10.51
CA PHE A 164 -16.29 -6.12 11.15
C PHE A 164 -17.69 -5.48 11.14
N ASP A 165 -17.99 -4.78 12.24
CA ASP A 165 -19.18 -3.92 12.37
C ASP A 165 -18.89 -2.46 11.99
N PHE A 166 -17.64 -2.04 12.16
CA PHE A 166 -17.16 -0.68 11.92
C PHE A 166 -16.07 -0.64 10.84
N ASP A 167 -16.12 0.40 10.03
CA ASP A 167 -15.15 0.73 8.98
C ASP A 167 -13.74 0.94 9.55
N SER A 168 -13.64 1.67 10.66
CA SER A 168 -12.40 1.97 11.36
C SER A 168 -11.68 0.70 11.84
N ASP A 169 -12.42 -0.26 12.39
CA ASP A 169 -11.86 -1.55 12.81
C ASP A 169 -11.33 -2.37 11.61
N LEU A 170 -12.09 -2.36 10.50
CA LEU A 170 -11.67 -3.02 9.25
C LEU A 170 -10.37 -2.39 8.74
N LEU A 171 -10.34 -1.07 8.58
CA LEU A 171 -9.16 -0.34 8.09
C LEU A 171 -7.95 -0.58 8.99
N GLN A 172 -8.13 -0.43 10.31
CA GLN A 172 -7.07 -0.68 11.27
C GLN A 172 -6.49 -2.09 11.11
N ARG A 173 -7.35 -3.10 11.02
CA ARG A 173 -6.94 -4.50 10.90
C ARG A 173 -6.28 -4.80 9.56
N MET A 174 -6.84 -4.28 8.47
CA MET A 174 -6.31 -4.44 7.12
C MET A 174 -4.93 -3.78 6.97
N THR A 175 -4.75 -2.53 7.44
CA THR A 175 -3.45 -1.84 7.43
C THR A 175 -2.37 -2.65 8.15
N ARG A 176 -2.71 -3.22 9.31
CA ARG A 176 -1.81 -4.08 10.07
C ARG A 176 -1.45 -5.36 9.32
N ASP A 177 -2.45 -6.04 8.75
CA ASP A 177 -2.25 -7.34 8.09
C ASP A 177 -1.46 -7.17 6.77
N ILE A 178 -1.68 -6.07 6.05
CA ILE A 178 -0.86 -5.66 4.89
C ILE A 178 0.59 -5.36 5.31
N SER A 179 0.80 -4.63 6.42
CA SER A 179 2.15 -4.37 6.93
C SER A 179 2.90 -5.67 7.23
N ILE A 180 2.23 -6.64 7.86
CA ILE A 180 2.80 -7.97 8.13
C ILE A 180 3.16 -8.68 6.83
N TYR A 181 2.28 -8.64 5.82
CA TYR A 181 2.56 -9.21 4.50
C TYR A 181 3.87 -8.65 3.90
N PHE A 182 4.00 -7.33 3.84
CA PHE A 182 5.21 -6.70 3.30
C PHE A 182 6.45 -6.99 4.13
N ARG A 183 6.33 -7.05 5.46
CA ARG A 183 7.44 -7.42 6.34
C ARG A 183 7.94 -8.84 6.03
N GLU A 184 7.04 -9.81 5.94
CA GLU A 184 7.41 -11.20 5.65
C GLU A 184 7.98 -11.37 4.24
N ARG A 185 7.44 -10.64 3.24
CA ARG A 185 8.01 -10.61 1.88
C ARG A 185 9.42 -10.04 1.89
N GLY A 186 9.63 -8.89 2.54
CA GLY A 186 10.92 -8.22 2.65
C GLY A 186 11.97 -9.05 3.39
N LYS A 187 11.58 -9.91 4.34
CA LYS A 187 12.50 -10.87 5.01
C LYS A 187 13.00 -11.98 4.10
N ARG A 188 12.25 -12.33 3.05
CA ARG A 188 12.54 -13.47 2.16
C ARG A 188 13.43 -13.06 0.99
N MET A 189 13.15 -11.89 0.41
CA MET A 189 13.80 -11.36 -0.80
C MET A 189 15.34 -11.27 -0.77
N PRO A 190 16.02 -10.99 0.38
CA PRO A 190 17.48 -10.99 0.41
C PRO A 190 18.11 -12.36 0.07
N LYS A 191 17.38 -13.46 0.31
CA LYS A 191 17.84 -14.82 -0.03
C LYS A 191 17.89 -15.06 -1.54
N ASP A 192 17.10 -14.30 -2.29
CA ASP A 192 17.01 -14.36 -3.74
C ASP A 192 17.90 -13.29 -4.41
N ASN A 193 18.83 -12.69 -3.65
CA ASN A 193 19.69 -11.59 -4.07
C ASN A 193 18.94 -10.32 -4.53
N ASN A 194 17.68 -10.14 -4.09
CA ASN A 194 16.87 -8.96 -4.37
C ASN A 194 16.83 -8.02 -3.16
N ILE A 195 17.97 -7.37 -2.87
CA ILE A 195 18.14 -6.51 -1.69
C ILE A 195 17.31 -5.22 -1.80
N GLU A 196 17.24 -4.61 -2.98
CA GLU A 196 16.48 -3.38 -3.20
C GLU A 196 14.98 -3.61 -3.05
N GLY A 197 14.46 -4.69 -3.65
CA GLY A 197 13.06 -5.10 -3.47
C GLY A 197 12.73 -5.40 -2.01
N ALA A 198 13.66 -6.04 -1.28
CA ALA A 198 13.51 -6.28 0.15
C ALA A 198 13.36 -4.99 0.95
N LEU A 199 14.25 -4.01 0.73
CA LEU A 199 14.18 -2.70 1.39
C LEU A 199 12.88 -1.99 1.10
N LYS A 200 12.45 -1.97 -0.17
CA LYS A 200 11.18 -1.37 -0.58
C LYS A 200 9.99 -1.95 0.20
N HIS A 201 9.91 -3.27 0.29
CA HIS A 201 8.85 -3.95 1.05
C HIS A 201 8.93 -3.64 2.55
N LEU A 202 10.14 -3.61 3.13
CA LEU A 202 10.31 -3.28 4.54
C LEU A 202 9.95 -1.82 4.86
N HIS A 203 10.23 -0.88 3.96
CA HIS A 203 9.80 0.52 4.10
C HIS A 203 8.27 0.66 4.02
N TRP A 204 7.62 -0.04 3.09
CA TRP A 204 6.15 -0.11 3.05
C TRP A 204 5.58 -0.71 4.33
N ALA A 205 6.15 -1.81 4.83
CA ALA A 205 5.76 -2.42 6.09
C ALA A 205 5.87 -1.43 7.26
N LYS A 206 6.99 -0.69 7.36
CA LYS A 206 7.22 0.33 8.38
C LYS A 206 6.17 1.44 8.32
N ARG A 207 5.90 1.96 7.12
CA ARG A 207 4.91 3.03 6.92
C ARG A 207 3.51 2.57 7.34
N LEU A 208 3.06 1.43 6.85
CA LEU A 208 1.75 0.88 7.20
C LEU A 208 1.65 0.57 8.70
N TRP A 209 2.71 0.03 9.31
CA TRP A 209 2.72 -0.23 10.75
C TRP A 209 2.57 1.05 11.56
N TYR A 210 3.26 2.12 11.15
CA TYR A 210 3.13 3.43 11.76
C TYR A 210 1.70 3.96 11.69
N GLN A 211 1.04 3.84 10.53
CA GLN A 211 -0.37 4.26 10.38
C GLN A 211 -1.33 3.42 11.22
N TYR A 212 -1.12 2.09 11.26
CA TYR A 212 -1.88 1.22 12.16
C TYR A 212 -1.75 1.66 13.62
N GLU A 213 -0.55 1.99 14.10
CA GLU A 213 -0.34 2.45 15.48
C GLU A 213 -0.98 3.82 15.74
N LYS A 214 -1.01 4.72 14.74
CA LYS A 214 -1.76 6.00 14.85
C LYS A 214 -3.25 5.77 15.03
N ILE A 215 -3.85 4.95 14.17
CA ILE A 215 -5.28 4.60 14.23
C ILE A 215 -5.58 3.97 15.59
N LYS A 216 -4.75 3.03 16.04
CA LYS A 216 -4.89 2.35 17.34
C LYS A 216 -4.81 3.31 18.53
N GLN A 217 -3.94 4.31 18.45
CA GLN A 217 -3.74 5.31 19.50
C GLN A 217 -4.70 6.50 19.38
N GLN A 218 -5.63 6.48 18.41
CA GLN A 218 -6.59 7.55 18.13
C GLN A 218 -5.92 8.90 17.91
N LEU A 219 -4.72 8.89 17.30
CA LEU A 219 -3.97 10.10 16.97
C LEU A 219 -4.47 10.64 15.63
N GLU A 220 -4.57 11.96 15.50
CA GLU A 220 -4.96 12.59 14.24
C GLU A 220 -3.94 12.30 13.13
N THR A 221 -4.43 12.07 11.90
CA THR A 221 -3.60 11.69 10.75
C THR A 221 -2.57 12.76 10.38
N ASP A 222 -2.82 14.03 10.67
CA ASP A 222 -1.93 15.13 10.28
C ASP A 222 -1.17 15.76 11.45
N ALA A 223 -1.45 15.32 12.69
CA ALA A 223 -0.79 15.88 13.85
C ALA A 223 0.65 15.32 13.96
N PRO A 224 1.67 16.17 14.20
CA PRO A 224 3.04 15.75 14.48
C PRO A 224 3.12 15.19 15.91
N GLN A 225 2.45 14.06 16.14
CA GLN A 225 2.42 13.36 17.42
C GLN A 225 3.40 12.18 17.39
N VAL A 226 4.12 12.00 18.50
CA VAL A 226 5.07 10.90 18.63
C VAL A 226 4.28 9.60 18.81
N VAL A 227 4.28 8.76 17.77
CA VAL A 227 3.71 7.43 17.85
C VAL A 227 4.58 6.56 18.74
N LEU A 228 3.98 5.90 19.73
CA LEU A 228 4.71 5.06 20.66
C LEU A 228 5.29 3.84 19.93
N GLU A 229 6.62 3.68 20.01
CA GLU A 229 7.31 2.61 19.30
C GLU A 229 7.01 1.23 19.92
N THR A 230 6.38 0.34 19.15
CA THR A 230 6.09 -1.03 19.58
C THR A 230 7.22 -1.99 19.24
N ARG A 231 7.16 -3.22 19.78
CA ARG A 231 8.14 -4.28 19.48
C ARG A 231 8.23 -4.54 17.98
N GLN A 232 7.08 -4.59 17.30
CA GLN A 232 7.00 -4.84 15.87
C GLN A 232 7.63 -3.72 15.04
N SER A 233 7.45 -2.46 15.44
CA SER A 233 8.13 -1.32 14.80
C SER A 233 9.66 -1.46 14.90
N ARG A 234 10.17 -1.83 16.08
CA ARG A 234 11.60 -2.11 16.28
C ARG A 234 12.11 -3.26 15.42
N GLU A 235 11.36 -4.36 15.36
CA GLU A 235 11.70 -5.51 14.51
C GLU A 235 11.79 -5.11 13.03
N ILE A 236 10.85 -4.30 12.52
CA ILE A 236 10.90 -3.79 11.15
C ILE A 236 12.14 -2.90 10.93
N ASN A 237 12.44 -1.99 11.85
CA ASN A 237 13.61 -1.12 11.77
C ASN A 237 14.93 -1.91 11.79
N GLU A 238 15.02 -2.96 12.60
CA GLU A 238 16.18 -3.86 12.64
C GLU A 238 16.34 -4.61 11.32
N LEU A 239 15.25 -5.08 10.72
CA LEU A 239 15.27 -5.73 9.41
C LEU A 239 15.77 -4.79 8.31
N ILE A 240 15.29 -3.54 8.29
CA ILE A 240 15.74 -2.52 7.34
C ILE A 240 17.25 -2.33 7.49
N LYS A 241 17.73 -2.03 8.70
CA LYS A 241 19.16 -1.82 8.98
C LYS A 241 20.03 -3.01 8.57
N ASN A 242 19.58 -4.23 8.86
CA ASN A 242 20.30 -5.45 8.48
C ASN A 242 20.36 -5.63 6.97
N THR A 243 19.29 -5.27 6.25
CA THR A 243 19.21 -5.38 4.80
C THR A 243 20.05 -4.28 4.12
N GLU A 244 20.03 -3.05 4.63
CA GLU A 244 20.89 -1.95 4.16
C GLU A 244 22.38 -2.30 4.29
N ALA A 245 22.77 -2.99 5.36
CA ALA A 245 24.15 -3.43 5.56
C ALA A 245 24.62 -4.50 4.54
N MET A 246 23.69 -5.14 3.81
CA MET A 246 23.99 -6.09 2.74
C MET A 246 24.20 -5.39 1.39
N LEU A 247 23.80 -4.13 1.24
CA LEU A 247 24.09 -3.39 0.02
C LEU A 247 25.60 -3.30 -0.18
N PRO A 248 26.10 -3.49 -1.41
CA PRO A 248 27.50 -3.25 -1.69
C PRO A 248 27.79 -1.82 -1.25
N LYS A 249 28.75 -1.66 -0.32
CA LYS A 249 29.32 -0.35 -0.05
C LYS A 249 29.83 0.13 -1.39
N GLU A 250 29.15 1.08 -2.01
CA GLU A 250 29.67 1.75 -3.19
C GLU A 250 31.10 2.09 -2.82
N SER A 251 32.05 1.45 -3.50
CA SER A 251 33.45 1.73 -3.34
C SER A 251 33.55 3.21 -3.62
N SER A 252 33.73 3.99 -2.56
CA SER A 252 33.94 5.44 -2.55
C SER A 252 35.14 5.73 -3.45
N SER A 253 34.92 5.68 -4.76
CA SER A 253 35.85 6.08 -5.80
C SER A 253 35.83 7.61 -5.83
N LYS A 254 36.24 8.20 -4.72
CA LYS A 254 36.60 9.61 -4.60
C LYS A 254 38.08 9.85 -4.94
N ASP A 255 38.72 8.91 -5.62
CA ASP A 255 40.13 9.02 -6.04
C ASP A 255 40.33 9.46 -7.50
N TYR A 256 39.27 9.88 -8.20
CA TYR A 256 39.36 10.44 -9.56
C TYR A 256 38.87 11.89 -9.59
N TYR A 257 39.62 12.80 -8.97
CA TYR A 257 39.82 14.20 -9.41
C TYR A 257 40.84 14.86 -8.47
N SER A 258 42.08 14.38 -8.55
CA SER A 258 43.27 15.10 -8.09
C SER A 258 44.24 15.11 -9.26
N ASN A 259 44.02 16.05 -10.18
CA ASN A 259 45.04 16.71 -10.98
C ASN A 259 44.32 17.77 -11.83
N ASP A 260 44.47 19.04 -11.51
CA ASP A 260 45.65 19.86 -11.88
C ASP A 260 45.28 20.63 -13.14
N HIS A 261 44.86 21.89 -12.97
CA HIS A 261 45.19 23.00 -13.86
C HIS A 261 44.84 24.32 -13.17
N ASN A 262 45.85 24.85 -12.48
CA ASN A 262 46.13 26.28 -12.50
C ASN A 262 45.99 26.78 -13.93
N ARG A 263 45.12 27.76 -14.15
CA ARG A 263 45.41 28.89 -15.05
C ARG A 263 44.48 30.03 -14.68
N ASP A 264 45.10 30.98 -13.98
CA ASP A 264 44.84 32.38 -14.11
C ASP A 264 44.52 32.71 -15.58
N ASP A 265 43.42 33.42 -15.82
CA ASP A 265 43.43 34.48 -16.82
C ASP A 265 42.21 35.38 -16.57
N ASP A 266 42.56 36.57 -16.11
CA ASP A 266 41.77 37.79 -16.18
C ASP A 266 41.15 37.94 -17.57
N ARG A 267 39.86 38.31 -17.59
CA ARG A 267 39.35 39.23 -18.61
C ARG A 267 38.00 39.82 -18.19
N ASP A 268 38.08 41.11 -17.87
CA ASP A 268 37.03 42.08 -18.10
C ASP A 268 36.44 41.90 -19.51
N ASP A 269 35.11 42.00 -19.64
CA ASP A 269 34.50 42.82 -20.71
C ASP A 269 32.98 42.96 -20.50
N GLU A 270 32.62 44.21 -20.27
CA GLU A 270 31.55 44.98 -20.90
C GLU A 270 30.11 44.47 -21.04
N MET A 271 29.25 45.37 -20.55
CA MET A 271 27.82 45.59 -20.79
C MET A 271 27.25 45.13 -22.14
N ASP A 272 26.00 44.65 -22.13
CA ASP A 272 24.98 45.34 -22.93
C ASP A 272 23.59 45.22 -22.33
N THR A 273 23.00 46.39 -22.11
CA THR A 273 21.61 46.66 -21.75
C THR A 273 20.76 46.69 -23.00
N ARG A 274 19.70 45.86 -23.11
CA ARG A 274 18.54 46.23 -23.95
C ARG A 274 17.19 45.81 -23.37
N PRO A 275 16.12 46.56 -23.71
CA PRO A 275 14.89 46.63 -22.94
C PRO A 275 13.79 45.72 -23.50
N SER A 276 12.86 45.47 -22.59
CA SER A 276 11.49 44.97 -22.72
C SER A 276 10.71 45.45 -23.95
N GLU A 277 9.98 44.52 -24.58
CA GLU A 277 8.74 44.76 -25.32
C GLU A 277 7.58 43.98 -24.66
N PRO A 278 6.38 44.58 -24.53
CA PRO A 278 5.16 43.87 -24.19
C PRO A 278 4.48 43.35 -25.47
N CYS A 279 3.97 42.12 -25.42
CA CYS A 279 2.98 41.63 -26.39
C CYS A 279 1.58 41.76 -25.79
N ASP A 280 0.66 42.21 -26.65
CA ASP A 280 -0.76 42.50 -26.43
C ASP A 280 -1.58 41.35 -25.81
#